data_AF-A0A8I3S3F2-F1
#
_entry.id   AF-A0A8I3S3F2-F1
#
_cell.length_a   1.000
_cell.length_b   1.000
_cell.length_c   1.000
_cell.angle_alpha   90.00
_cell.angle_beta   90.00
_cell.angle_gamma   90.00
#
_symmetry.space_group_name_H-M   'P 1'
#
loop_
_entity.id
_entity.type
_entity.pdbx_description
1 polymer ?
#
loop_
_entity_poly.entity_id
_entity_poly.type
_entity_poly.pdbx_seq_one_letter_code
_entity_poly.pdbx_strand_id
1 'polypeptide(L)'
;MVLLPLRCLFWGSLLTTVYPEPRTACREKQYLVDSQCCNMCPPGEKLVNDCLHTIDTECTRCQTGEFLDTWNAERHCHQHKYCDPNLGLHVEKEGTSETDTTCTCDEGLHCTNAACESCTMHSLCPPGLGVKQIATGISDTICDPCPIGFFSNVSSALEKCHPWTRSPASVKSPSGGPHHYGDPACCPVGVCLHPKGGQEARE
;
A
#
# COMPACT_ATOMS: atom_id res chain seq x y z
N MET A 1 27.61 71.57 35.71
CA MET A 1 26.39 71.18 36.43
C MET A 1 25.63 70.23 35.50
N VAL A 2 25.97 68.94 35.47
CA VAL A 2 25.38 67.83 36.26
C VAL A 2 23.85 67.92 36.35
N LEU A 3 23.14 67.00 35.67
CA LEU A 3 22.24 66.00 36.28
C LEU A 3 21.47 65.21 35.20
N LEU A 4 21.93 63.96 35.02
CA LEU A 4 21.28 62.66 34.78
C LEU A 4 19.87 62.50 34.11
N PRO A 5 19.60 61.28 33.57
CA PRO A 5 18.67 61.00 32.48
C PRO A 5 17.26 60.66 32.95
N LEU A 6 16.25 61.07 32.18
CA LEU A 6 14.89 60.56 32.34
C LEU A 6 14.73 59.27 31.52
N ARG A 7 14.86 58.13 32.22
CA ARG A 7 14.41 56.82 31.74
C ARG A 7 12.91 56.88 31.49
N CYS A 8 12.48 56.99 30.24
CA CYS A 8 11.14 56.58 29.84
C CYS A 8 11.13 55.06 29.72
N LEU A 9 10.77 54.41 30.83
CA LEU A 9 10.24 53.05 30.84
C LEU A 9 8.96 53.06 30.01
N PHE A 10 9.05 52.83 28.71
CA PHE A 10 7.89 52.44 27.90
C PHE A 10 7.52 51.02 28.30
N TRP A 11 6.74 50.94 29.38
CA TRP A 11 6.00 49.75 29.75
C TRP A 11 5.25 49.23 28.54
N GLY A 12 5.39 47.93 28.32
CA GLY A 12 4.78 47.23 27.20
C GLY A 12 3.28 47.42 27.18
N SER A 13 2.78 47.81 26.02
CA SER A 13 1.47 47.39 25.58
C SER A 13 1.68 46.47 24.39
N LEU A 14 1.97 45.20 24.67
CA LEU A 14 1.66 44.14 23.73
C LEU A 14 0.12 44.06 23.70
N LEU A 15 -0.50 44.98 22.94
CA LEU A 15 -1.88 44.81 22.53
C LEU A 15 -1.86 43.64 21.57
N THR A 16 -1.94 42.43 22.12
CA THR A 16 -2.43 41.30 21.37
C THR A 16 -3.82 41.70 20.91
N THR A 17 -3.92 42.07 19.64
CA THR A 17 -5.20 42.13 18.97
C THR A 17 -5.79 40.73 19.14
N VAL A 18 -6.72 40.59 20.08
CA VAL A 18 -7.63 39.45 20.13
C VAL A 18 -8.45 39.63 18.87
N TYR A 19 -7.98 39.03 17.77
CA TYR A 19 -8.78 38.86 16.59
C TYR A 19 -9.91 37.95 17.06
N PRO A 20 -11.17 38.43 17.18
CA PRO A 20 -12.26 37.52 17.44
C PRO A 20 -12.21 36.50 16.30
N GLU A 21 -12.03 35.22 16.62
CA GLU A 21 -12.13 34.18 15.61
C GLU A 21 -13.41 34.43 14.82
N PRO A 22 -13.33 34.45 13.48
CA PRO A 22 -14.49 34.76 12.69
C PRO A 22 -15.57 33.72 13.05
N ARG A 23 -16.77 34.19 13.42
CA ARG A 23 -17.91 33.35 13.79
C ARG A 23 -18.48 32.64 12.56
N THR A 24 -17.65 31.92 11.82
CA THR A 24 -17.94 31.44 10.46
C THR A 24 -17.63 29.97 10.23
N ALA A 25 -17.60 29.14 11.26
CA ALA A 25 -17.61 27.71 11.05
C ALA A 25 -18.50 27.04 12.10
N CYS A 26 -19.44 26.23 11.64
CA CYS A 26 -20.13 25.28 12.49
C CYS A 26 -19.11 24.35 13.17
N ARG A 27 -19.49 23.71 14.28
CA ARG A 27 -18.57 22.82 15.00
C ARG A 27 -18.26 21.58 14.15
N GLU A 28 -17.28 20.79 14.59
CA GLU A 28 -17.02 19.47 13.99
C GLU A 28 -18.33 18.65 13.92
N LYS A 29 -18.56 17.97 12.79
CA LYS A 29 -19.78 17.20 12.49
C LYS A 29 -21.06 18.04 12.40
N GLN A 30 -20.92 19.32 12.07
CA GLN A 30 -22.04 20.19 11.75
C GLN A 30 -21.84 20.82 10.37
N TYR A 31 -22.94 21.10 9.68
CA TYR A 31 -22.95 21.80 8.40
C TYR A 31 -23.82 23.05 8.49
N LEU A 32 -23.53 24.03 7.63
CA LEU A 32 -24.27 25.28 7.58
C LEU A 32 -25.40 25.18 6.55
N VAL A 33 -26.62 25.43 6.98
CA VAL A 33 -27.80 25.55 6.10
C VAL A 33 -28.63 26.75 6.58
N ASP A 34 -29.02 27.63 5.65
CA ASP A 34 -29.80 28.85 5.94
C ASP A 34 -29.29 29.70 7.12
N SER A 35 -27.96 29.83 7.25
CA SER A 35 -27.27 30.54 8.35
C SER A 35 -27.42 29.92 9.74
N GLN A 36 -27.90 28.67 9.83
CA GLN A 36 -27.97 27.85 11.03
C GLN A 36 -27.02 26.65 10.92
N CYS A 37 -26.40 26.27 12.04
CA CYS A 37 -25.60 25.06 12.12
C CYS A 37 -26.47 23.85 12.47
N CYS A 38 -26.50 22.87 11.58
CA CYS A 38 -27.20 21.60 11.74
C CYS A 38 -26.21 20.47 11.97
N ASN A 39 -26.64 19.45 12.72
CA ASN A 39 -25.83 18.25 12.94
C ASN A 39 -25.81 17.40 11.66
N MET A 40 -24.63 16.89 11.29
CA MET A 40 -24.47 15.94 10.20
C MET A 40 -25.09 14.58 10.57
N CYS A 41 -25.47 13.81 9.55
CA CYS A 41 -25.84 12.42 9.72
C CYS A 41 -24.61 11.56 10.04
N PRO A 42 -24.74 10.55 10.91
CA PRO A 42 -23.64 9.63 11.19
C PRO A 42 -23.33 8.76 9.96
N PRO A 43 -22.13 8.12 9.91
CA PRO A 43 -21.83 7.10 8.91
C PRO A 43 -22.94 6.05 8.83
N GLY A 44 -23.24 5.62 7.61
CA GLY A 44 -24.32 4.70 7.28
C GLY A 44 -25.73 5.27 7.25
N GLU A 45 -25.87 6.57 7.47
CA GLU A 45 -27.12 7.29 7.30
C GLU A 45 -26.96 8.46 6.32
N LYS A 46 -28.00 8.67 5.52
CA LYS A 46 -28.14 9.80 4.60
C LYS A 46 -29.13 10.82 5.13
N LEU A 47 -28.96 12.06 4.71
CA LEU A 47 -29.85 13.18 5.01
C LEU A 47 -31.18 13.03 4.27
N VAL A 48 -32.28 13.11 5.01
CA VAL A 48 -33.64 13.20 4.47
C VAL A 48 -34.07 14.66 4.46
N ASN A 49 -34.13 15.27 5.65
CA ASN A 49 -34.54 16.66 5.85
C ASN A 49 -33.49 17.42 6.66
N ASP A 50 -33.20 18.65 6.24
CA ASP A 50 -32.34 19.58 6.97
C ASP A 50 -32.97 19.94 8.32
N CYS A 51 -32.12 20.35 9.26
CA CYS A 51 -32.62 20.81 10.56
C CYS A 51 -33.34 22.16 10.42
N LEU A 52 -34.28 22.40 11.32
CA LEU A 52 -34.95 23.69 11.50
C LEU A 52 -34.60 24.26 12.88
N HIS A 53 -35.06 25.47 13.20
CA HIS A 53 -34.80 26.12 14.49
C HIS A 53 -35.12 25.26 15.73
N THR A 54 -36.10 24.35 15.63
CA THR A 54 -36.57 23.50 16.74
C THR A 54 -36.57 22.01 16.41
N ILE A 55 -36.17 21.62 15.18
CA ILE A 55 -36.22 20.24 14.71
C ILE A 55 -34.81 19.84 14.30
N ASP A 56 -34.31 18.75 14.85
CA ASP A 56 -33.00 18.21 14.50
C ASP A 56 -32.98 17.68 13.06
N THR A 57 -31.77 17.53 12.52
CA THR A 57 -31.55 16.91 11.20
C THR A 57 -32.18 15.52 11.15
N GLU A 58 -32.95 15.24 10.09
CA GLU A 58 -33.54 13.92 9.89
C GLU A 58 -32.63 13.07 9.01
N CYS A 59 -32.20 11.93 9.54
CA CYS A 59 -31.32 10.98 8.90
C CYS A 59 -32.00 9.62 8.75
N THR A 60 -31.64 8.88 7.71
CA THR A 60 -32.14 7.52 7.49
C THR A 60 -31.03 6.60 7.02
N ARG A 61 -31.11 5.32 7.38
CA ARG A 61 -30.08 4.34 7.06
C ARG A 61 -30.00 4.08 5.55
N CYS A 62 -28.77 3.92 5.04
CA CYS A 62 -28.53 3.45 3.68
C CYS A 62 -29.17 2.09 3.42
N GLN A 63 -29.60 1.86 2.17
CA GLN A 63 -30.23 0.60 1.80
C GLN A 63 -29.18 -0.51 1.63
N THR A 64 -29.63 -1.76 1.51
CA THR A 64 -28.74 -2.87 1.18
C THR A 64 -28.07 -2.62 -0.18
N GLY A 65 -26.74 -2.76 -0.23
CA GLY A 65 -25.95 -2.43 -1.42
C GLY A 65 -25.47 -0.99 -1.47
N GLU A 66 -25.71 -0.19 -0.42
CA GLU A 66 -25.28 1.20 -0.32
C GLU A 66 -24.54 1.49 0.99
N PHE A 67 -23.69 2.53 0.99
CA PHE A 67 -22.95 2.98 2.16
C PHE A 67 -22.66 4.48 2.17
N LEU A 68 -22.35 5.00 3.36
CA LEU A 68 -21.71 6.31 3.59
C LEU A 68 -20.73 6.13 4.76
N ASP A 69 -19.46 6.47 4.57
CA ASP A 69 -18.37 6.17 5.50
C ASP A 69 -18.02 7.32 6.46
N THR A 70 -18.62 8.49 6.26
CA THR A 70 -18.30 9.72 6.99
C THR A 70 -19.54 10.39 7.58
N TRP A 71 -19.29 11.30 8.54
CA TRP A 71 -20.31 12.23 9.00
C TRP A 71 -20.66 13.19 7.86
N ASN A 72 -21.89 13.10 7.37
CA ASN A 72 -22.25 13.65 6.07
C ASN A 72 -23.55 14.47 6.13
N ALA A 73 -23.82 15.20 5.03
CA ALA A 73 -25.10 15.86 4.77
C ALA A 73 -25.62 15.45 3.38
N GLU A 74 -25.30 14.23 2.95
CA GLU A 74 -25.60 13.72 1.62
C GLU A 74 -27.00 13.13 1.57
N ARG A 75 -27.75 13.42 0.51
CA ARG A 75 -29.13 12.90 0.33
C ARG A 75 -29.19 11.51 -0.31
N HIS A 76 -28.06 11.03 -0.80
CA HIS A 76 -27.93 9.75 -1.50
C HIS A 76 -26.73 9.01 -0.92
N CYS A 77 -26.86 7.70 -0.74
CA CYS A 77 -25.74 6.87 -0.35
C CYS A 77 -24.93 6.48 -1.59
N HIS A 78 -23.68 6.09 -1.39
CA HIS A 78 -22.85 5.52 -2.45
C HIS A 78 -23.19 4.05 -2.64
N GLN A 79 -23.17 3.57 -3.89
CA GLN A 79 -23.33 2.15 -4.17
C GLN A 79 -22.07 1.39 -3.79
N HIS A 80 -22.22 0.18 -3.26
CA HIS A 80 -21.10 -0.70 -3.01
C HIS A 80 -20.34 -1.01 -4.30
N LYS A 81 -19.02 -1.05 -4.19
CA LYS A 81 -18.14 -1.47 -5.27
C LYS A 81 -18.49 -2.89 -5.71
N TYR A 82 -18.65 -3.07 -7.01
CA TYR A 82 -18.83 -4.39 -7.62
C TYR A 82 -17.46 -5.00 -7.94
N CYS A 83 -17.18 -6.18 -7.38
CA CYS A 83 -15.99 -6.95 -7.69
C CYS A 83 -16.27 -7.81 -8.93
N ASP A 84 -15.87 -7.34 -10.11
CA ASP A 84 -16.11 -8.02 -11.39
C ASP A 84 -15.21 -9.27 -11.54
N PRO A 85 -15.78 -10.50 -11.57
CA PRO A 85 -15.00 -11.71 -11.74
C PRO A 85 -14.25 -11.77 -13.08
N ASN A 86 -14.72 -11.07 -14.11
CA ASN A 86 -14.05 -11.02 -15.41
C ASN A 86 -12.73 -10.23 -15.36
N LEU A 87 -12.55 -9.41 -14.33
CA LEU A 87 -11.33 -8.67 -14.05
C LEU A 87 -10.43 -9.38 -13.03
N GLY A 88 -10.76 -10.64 -12.66
CA GLY A 88 -10.03 -11.45 -11.67
C GLY A 88 -10.23 -11.00 -10.24
N LEU A 89 -11.31 -10.26 -9.96
CA LEU A 89 -11.64 -9.74 -8.63
C LEU A 89 -12.68 -10.64 -7.94
N HIS A 90 -12.52 -10.81 -6.64
CA HIS A 90 -13.55 -11.36 -5.76
C HIS A 90 -13.73 -10.50 -4.51
N VAL A 91 -14.84 -10.71 -3.80
CA VAL A 91 -15.15 -10.01 -2.56
C VAL A 91 -14.28 -10.59 -1.45
N GLU A 92 -13.38 -9.78 -0.90
CA GLU A 92 -12.63 -10.12 0.32
C GLU A 92 -13.49 -9.86 1.56
N LYS A 93 -14.17 -8.71 1.57
CA LYS A 93 -15.03 -8.27 2.65
C LYS A 93 -16.28 -7.60 2.11
N GLU A 94 -17.42 -8.12 2.52
CA GLU A 94 -18.73 -7.54 2.20
C GLU A 94 -18.86 -6.12 2.75
N GLY A 95 -19.48 -5.24 1.95
CA GLY A 95 -19.81 -3.89 2.36
C GLY A 95 -20.86 -3.86 3.47
N THR A 96 -20.83 -2.80 4.26
CA THR A 96 -21.84 -2.50 5.28
C THR A 96 -22.49 -1.16 4.98
N SER A 97 -23.45 -0.71 5.78
CA SER A 97 -23.97 0.66 5.64
C SER A 97 -22.88 1.72 5.84
N GLU A 98 -21.82 1.42 6.61
CA GLU A 98 -20.77 2.38 6.97
C GLU A 98 -19.48 2.20 6.15
N THR A 99 -19.35 1.11 5.39
CA THR A 99 -18.11 0.78 4.68
C THR A 99 -18.39 0.19 3.33
N ASP A 100 -17.58 0.54 2.35
CA ASP A 100 -17.64 -0.06 1.03
C ASP A 100 -17.23 -1.55 1.04
N THR A 101 -17.65 -2.28 0.01
CA THR A 101 -17.15 -3.63 -0.30
C THR A 101 -15.67 -3.55 -0.66
N THR A 102 -14.87 -4.43 -0.04
CA THR A 102 -13.46 -4.56 -0.37
C THR A 102 -13.25 -5.72 -1.34
N CYS A 103 -12.68 -5.41 -2.51
CA CYS A 103 -12.31 -6.39 -3.51
C CYS A 103 -10.83 -6.75 -3.40
N THR A 104 -10.50 -8.00 -3.69
CA THR A 104 -9.12 -8.47 -3.85
C THR A 104 -9.01 -9.38 -5.07
N CYS A 105 -7.80 -9.68 -5.50
CA CYS A 105 -7.56 -10.50 -6.67
C CYS A 105 -7.55 -12.00 -6.35
N ASP A 106 -7.98 -12.82 -7.32
CA ASP A 106 -7.89 -14.28 -7.22
C ASP A 106 -6.43 -14.77 -7.09
N GLU A 107 -6.26 -16.03 -6.71
CA GLU A 107 -4.94 -16.62 -6.50
C GLU A 107 -4.04 -16.50 -7.76
N GLY A 108 -2.80 -16.07 -7.55
CA GLY A 108 -1.82 -15.85 -8.62
C GLY A 108 -1.93 -14.48 -9.32
N LEU A 109 -2.85 -13.62 -8.88
CA LEU A 109 -3.04 -12.26 -9.40
C LEU A 109 -2.85 -11.20 -8.30
N HIS A 110 -2.53 -9.98 -8.70
CA HIS A 110 -2.42 -8.82 -7.82
C HIS A 110 -3.12 -7.59 -8.42
N CYS A 111 -3.53 -6.65 -7.57
CA CYS A 111 -4.14 -5.39 -7.99
C CYS A 111 -3.16 -4.56 -8.84
N THR A 112 -3.63 -4.05 -9.97
CA THR A 112 -2.83 -3.18 -10.85
C THR A 112 -2.58 -1.79 -10.24
N ASN A 113 -3.49 -1.33 -9.39
CA ASN A 113 -3.46 -0.02 -8.74
C ASN A 113 -3.96 -0.10 -7.28
N ALA A 114 -3.77 0.98 -6.53
CA ALA A 114 -4.22 1.06 -5.13
C ALA A 114 -5.74 0.97 -4.97
N ALA A 115 -6.51 1.34 -6.01
CA ALA A 115 -7.96 1.23 -6.03
C ALA A 115 -8.46 -0.20 -6.30
N CYS A 116 -7.56 -1.12 -6.68
CA CYS A 116 -7.83 -2.50 -7.09
C CYS A 116 -9.04 -2.62 -8.05
N GLU A 117 -8.97 -1.92 -9.18
CA GLU A 117 -10.04 -1.95 -10.20
C GLU A 117 -9.88 -3.11 -11.19
N SER A 118 -8.68 -3.67 -11.29
CA SER A 118 -8.38 -4.82 -12.14
C SER A 118 -7.20 -5.60 -11.58
N CYS A 119 -7.11 -6.87 -11.94
CA CYS A 119 -6.04 -7.76 -11.51
C CYS A 119 -5.12 -8.16 -12.66
N THR A 120 -3.85 -8.38 -12.36
CA THR A 120 -2.85 -8.90 -13.30
C THR A 120 -2.00 -9.99 -12.64
N MET A 121 -1.38 -10.86 -13.44
CA MET A 121 -0.60 -11.98 -12.90
C MET A 121 0.58 -11.48 -12.07
N HIS A 122 0.90 -12.22 -11.01
CA HIS A 122 2.13 -12.02 -10.24
C HIS A 122 3.37 -12.10 -11.15
N SER A 123 4.28 -11.15 -10.98
CA SER A 123 5.58 -11.17 -11.63
C SER A 123 6.39 -12.37 -11.18
N LEU A 124 7.03 -13.03 -12.14
CA LEU A 124 7.98 -14.10 -11.87
C LEU A 124 9.38 -13.51 -11.71
N CYS A 125 10.12 -13.93 -10.69
CA CYS A 125 11.54 -13.61 -10.58
C CYS A 125 12.32 -14.51 -11.53
N PRO A 126 13.02 -13.96 -12.54
CA PRO A 126 13.79 -14.76 -13.49
C PRO A 126 15.07 -15.33 -12.84
N PRO A 127 15.74 -16.30 -13.50
CA PRO A 127 17.01 -16.84 -13.01
C PRO A 127 18.04 -15.74 -12.69
N GLY A 128 18.75 -15.90 -11.59
CA GLY A 128 19.66 -14.91 -11.01
C GLY A 128 19.01 -13.93 -10.03
N LEU A 129 17.67 -13.83 -10.00
CA LEU A 129 16.90 -13.11 -9.00
C LEU A 129 16.11 -14.10 -8.14
N GLY A 130 15.91 -13.75 -6.87
CA GLY A 130 15.05 -14.50 -5.96
C GLY A 130 13.96 -13.62 -5.37
N VAL A 131 12.89 -14.27 -4.93
CA VAL A 131 11.76 -13.58 -4.31
C VAL A 131 12.18 -12.98 -2.97
N LYS A 132 12.15 -11.66 -2.89
CA LYS A 132 12.31 -10.89 -1.65
C LYS A 132 11.00 -10.84 -0.88
N GLN A 133 9.93 -10.48 -1.58
CA GLN A 133 8.56 -10.41 -1.06
C GLN A 133 7.64 -11.20 -1.98
N ILE A 134 6.90 -12.13 -1.38
CA ILE A 134 5.88 -12.91 -2.09
C ILE A 134 4.70 -11.99 -2.38
N ALA A 135 4.15 -12.11 -3.59
CA ALA A 135 2.96 -11.38 -3.98
C ALA A 135 1.74 -11.74 -3.11
N THR A 136 0.79 -10.83 -3.04
CA THR A 136 -0.52 -11.01 -2.42
C THR A 136 -1.60 -10.70 -3.45
N GLY A 137 -2.88 -10.84 -3.08
CA GLY A 137 -3.97 -10.37 -3.94
C GLY A 137 -3.91 -8.85 -4.24
N ILE A 138 -3.09 -8.09 -3.49
CA ILE A 138 -3.04 -6.62 -3.58
C ILE A 138 -1.67 -6.12 -4.06
N SER A 139 -0.60 -6.86 -3.82
CA SER A 139 0.78 -6.44 -4.11
C SER A 139 1.51 -7.46 -4.96
N ASP A 140 2.31 -7.01 -5.91
CA ASP A 140 3.11 -7.88 -6.76
C ASP A 140 4.31 -8.54 -6.04
N THR A 141 4.93 -9.52 -6.68
CA THR A 141 6.18 -10.15 -6.27
C THR A 141 7.31 -9.13 -6.40
N ILE A 142 8.12 -9.00 -5.35
CA ILE A 142 9.35 -8.19 -5.41
C ILE A 142 10.55 -9.14 -5.52
N CYS A 143 11.34 -8.92 -6.56
CA CYS A 143 12.53 -9.69 -6.87
C CYS A 143 13.81 -8.91 -6.56
N ASP A 144 14.76 -9.56 -5.89
CA ASP A 144 16.10 -9.02 -5.64
C ASP A 144 17.17 -9.92 -6.27
N PRO A 145 18.32 -9.36 -6.72
CA PRO A 145 19.46 -10.15 -7.16
C PRO A 145 19.96 -11.09 -6.07
N CYS A 146 20.33 -12.32 -6.44
CA CYS A 146 20.88 -13.26 -5.47
C CYS A 146 22.26 -12.79 -4.96
N PRO A 147 22.48 -12.75 -3.63
CA PRO A 147 23.77 -12.40 -3.08
C PRO A 147 24.81 -13.48 -3.37
N ILE A 148 26.09 -13.12 -3.29
CA ILE A 148 27.21 -14.06 -3.46
C ILE A 148 27.05 -15.24 -2.50
N GLY A 149 27.23 -16.46 -3.03
CA GLY A 149 26.98 -17.69 -2.27
C GLY A 149 25.58 -18.28 -2.48
N PHE A 150 24.69 -17.58 -3.19
CA PHE A 150 23.34 -18.02 -3.50
C PHE A 150 23.04 -17.98 -5.00
N PHE A 151 22.03 -18.73 -5.44
CA PHE A 151 21.54 -18.76 -6.81
C PHE A 151 20.03 -18.99 -6.89
N SER A 152 19.46 -18.63 -8.03
CA SER A 152 18.12 -19.01 -8.47
C SER A 152 18.24 -19.45 -9.94
N ASN A 153 17.79 -20.66 -10.26
CA ASN A 153 17.89 -21.24 -11.62
C ASN A 153 16.54 -21.42 -12.32
N VAL A 154 15.45 -21.01 -11.67
CA VAL A 154 14.09 -21.10 -12.22
C VAL A 154 13.44 -19.72 -12.24
N SER A 155 12.44 -19.56 -13.10
CA SER A 155 11.53 -18.41 -13.04
C SER A 155 10.40 -18.73 -12.08
N SER A 156 10.29 -18.01 -10.96
CA SER A 156 9.27 -18.30 -9.93
C SER A 156 8.79 -17.04 -9.20
N ALA A 157 7.49 -16.98 -8.88
CA ALA A 157 6.91 -15.95 -8.00
C ALA A 157 7.06 -16.28 -6.51
N LEU A 158 7.54 -17.49 -6.15
CA LEU A 158 7.60 -17.97 -4.77
C LEU A 158 9.01 -18.34 -4.30
N GLU A 159 9.91 -18.75 -5.22
CA GLU A 159 11.23 -19.25 -4.83
C GLU A 159 12.21 -18.13 -4.49
N LYS A 160 12.84 -18.27 -3.31
CA LYS A 160 13.94 -17.41 -2.87
C LYS A 160 15.27 -17.95 -3.39
N CYS A 161 16.32 -17.15 -3.29
CA CYS A 161 17.66 -17.63 -3.62
C CYS A 161 18.09 -18.79 -2.71
N HIS A 162 18.63 -19.84 -3.31
CA HIS A 162 19.15 -21.03 -2.64
C HIS A 162 20.66 -20.95 -2.48
N PRO A 163 21.24 -21.45 -1.37
CA PRO A 163 22.69 -21.45 -1.21
C PRO A 163 23.35 -22.42 -2.19
N TRP A 164 24.53 -22.07 -2.70
CA TRP A 164 25.33 -22.99 -3.50
C TRP A 164 25.65 -24.26 -2.72
N THR A 165 25.53 -25.41 -3.38
CA THR A 165 25.94 -26.68 -2.77
C THR A 165 27.46 -26.77 -2.82
N ARG A 166 28.10 -26.88 -1.66
CA ARG A 166 29.52 -27.18 -1.57
C ARG A 166 29.73 -28.67 -1.82
N SER A 167 30.11 -29.04 -3.04
CA SER A 167 30.64 -30.38 -3.29
C SER A 167 32.07 -30.45 -2.75
N PRO A 168 32.45 -31.46 -1.95
CA PRO A 168 33.86 -31.77 -1.80
C PRO A 168 34.36 -32.12 -3.20
N ALA A 169 35.35 -31.38 -3.69
CA ALA A 169 36.02 -31.73 -4.94
C ALA A 169 36.41 -33.22 -4.85
N SER A 170 35.82 -34.05 -5.70
CA SER A 170 36.32 -35.40 -5.90
C SER A 170 37.72 -35.23 -6.48
N VAL A 171 38.72 -35.31 -5.62
CA VAL A 171 40.11 -35.48 -6.00
C VAL A 171 40.24 -36.84 -6.65
N LYS A 172 40.09 -36.87 -7.98
CA LYS A 172 40.71 -37.77 -8.97
C LYS A 172 40.01 -37.52 -10.30
N SER A 173 40.73 -37.27 -11.39
CA SER A 173 41.69 -38.23 -11.96
C SER A 173 42.61 -37.54 -13.02
N PRO A 174 43.54 -38.25 -13.67
CA PRO A 174 44.91 -37.82 -13.88
C PRO A 174 45.17 -37.13 -15.24
N SER A 175 46.22 -36.31 -15.27
CA SER A 175 47.08 -35.98 -16.41
C SER A 175 46.47 -36.00 -17.82
N GLY A 176 46.31 -34.82 -18.43
CA GLY A 176 46.15 -34.72 -19.89
C GLY A 176 45.95 -33.30 -20.44
N GLY A 177 47.06 -32.63 -20.78
CA GLY A 177 47.20 -31.73 -21.94
C GLY A 177 46.46 -30.36 -21.99
N PRO A 178 47.08 -29.30 -22.53
CA PRO A 178 46.50 -27.95 -22.57
C PRO A 178 45.83 -27.65 -23.91
N HIS A 179 44.50 -27.55 -23.96
CA HIS A 179 43.82 -26.84 -25.05
C HIS A 179 42.66 -26.01 -24.49
N HIS A 180 42.87 -24.69 -24.54
CA HIS A 180 41.98 -23.62 -24.14
C HIS A 180 40.73 -23.55 -25.04
N TYR A 181 39.55 -23.49 -24.42
CA TYR A 181 38.53 -22.47 -24.76
C TYR A 181 37.54 -22.32 -23.59
N GLY A 182 37.48 -21.12 -23.01
CA GLY A 182 36.49 -20.72 -22.00
C GLY A 182 37.09 -20.58 -20.59
N ASP A 183 37.49 -19.35 -20.24
CA ASP A 183 38.00 -19.01 -18.91
C ASP A 183 37.00 -19.37 -17.79
N PRO A 184 37.41 -20.18 -16.79
CA PRO A 184 36.75 -20.21 -15.50
C PRO A 184 37.04 -18.91 -14.77
N ALA A 185 36.01 -18.17 -14.35
CA ALA A 185 36.14 -17.02 -13.47
C ALA A 185 37.02 -17.39 -12.25
N CYS A 186 38.05 -16.58 -12.01
CA CYS A 186 39.19 -16.86 -11.14
C CYS A 186 38.86 -17.59 -9.81
N CYS A 187 39.58 -18.69 -9.60
CA CYS A 187 39.76 -19.36 -8.32
C CYS A 187 40.98 -18.81 -7.58
N PRO A 188 40.83 -18.48 -6.29
CA PRO A 188 41.84 -18.86 -5.32
C PRO A 188 41.20 -19.59 -4.13
N VAL A 189 41.80 -20.71 -3.73
CA VAL A 189 41.42 -21.60 -2.60
C VAL A 189 40.28 -22.58 -2.89
N GLY A 190 40.59 -23.64 -3.65
CA GLY A 190 40.10 -25.02 -3.41
C GLY A 190 38.59 -25.30 -3.35
N VAL A 191 37.72 -24.37 -3.73
CA VAL A 191 36.27 -24.56 -3.70
C VAL A 191 35.68 -24.06 -5.01
N CYS A 192 35.32 -24.98 -5.91
CA CYS A 192 34.49 -24.66 -7.06
C CYS A 192 33.05 -24.52 -6.58
N LEU A 193 32.46 -23.34 -6.76
CA LEU A 193 31.05 -23.09 -6.50
C LEU A 193 30.33 -23.14 -7.85
N HIS A 194 29.50 -24.16 -8.05
CA HIS A 194 28.74 -24.33 -9.28
C HIS A 194 27.25 -24.12 -9.00
N PRO A 195 26.54 -23.34 -9.84
CA PRO A 195 25.09 -23.46 -9.93
C PRO A 195 24.78 -24.87 -10.46
N LYS A 196 23.95 -25.64 -9.76
CA LYS A 196 23.48 -26.91 -10.34
C LYS A 196 22.57 -26.59 -11.53
N GLY A 197 23.06 -26.85 -12.74
CA GLY A 197 22.25 -26.86 -13.95
C GLY A 197 21.20 -27.96 -13.86
N GLY A 198 19.94 -27.60 -14.05
CA GLY A 198 18.84 -28.54 -14.29
C GLY A 198 19.02 -29.20 -15.65
N GLN A 199 18.60 -30.46 -15.73
CA GLN A 199 18.68 -31.31 -16.91
C GLN A 199 18.08 -30.67 -18.17
N GLU A 200 18.82 -30.87 -19.26
CA GLU A 200 18.42 -30.77 -20.67
C GLU A 200 16.95 -31.19 -20.88
N ALA A 201 16.16 -30.28 -21.45
CA ALA A 201 14.91 -30.62 -22.11
C ALA A 201 15.24 -31.51 -23.32
N ARG A 202 14.56 -32.65 -23.40
CA ARG A 202 14.60 -33.56 -24.54
C ARG A 202 13.32 -33.34 -25.36
N GLU A 203 13.47 -32.78 -26.55
CA GLU A 203 12.63 -33.05 -27.73
C GLU A 203 13.52 -33.62 -28.83
#